data_AF-A0A554JHA1-F1
#
_entry.id   AF-A0A554JHA1-F1
#
_cell.length_a   1.000
_cell.length_b   1.000
_cell.length_c   1.000
_cell.angle_alpha   90.00
_cell.angle_beta   90.00
_cell.angle_gamma   90.00
#
_symmetry.space_group_name_H-M   'P 1'
#
loop_
_entity.id
_entity.type
_entity.pdbx_description
1 polymer ?
#
loop_
_entity_poly.entity_id
_entity_poly.type
_entity_poly.pdbx_seq_one_letter_code
_entity_poly.pdbx_strand_id
1 'polypeptide(L)'
;MKHKTWNTRRKALDSRTGFLPNVPGFRFQVSCRKGFSLIELLVVIGIIAILSSIVTAGFRLAKAKAQDVKARATLKSLQTAFTALGGDTGFWPGREAAAGAPDPQTIDLVRCGAANNEVQDLGDPQAGLVATSGDYPGWNGPYISTVPPDPWGAKYFFDTDYDIPPTGDNQFGAAIGSYGPNGVGNNLYDSDDIILLLAAATCP
;
A
#
# COMPACT_ATOMS: atom_id res chain seq x y z
N MET A 1 -6.24 42.64 -26.47
CA MET A 1 -5.04 42.76 -27.34
C MET A 1 -4.00 41.78 -26.79
N LYS A 2 -3.46 40.77 -27.47
CA LYS A 2 -3.18 40.56 -28.89
C LYS A 2 -3.36 39.07 -29.24
N HIS A 3 -3.92 38.80 -30.43
CA HIS A 3 -4.11 37.46 -31.00
C HIS A 3 -2.77 36.90 -31.50
N LYS A 4 -2.50 35.61 -31.24
CA LYS A 4 -1.44 34.84 -31.91
C LYS A 4 -2.03 34.10 -33.09
N THR A 5 -1.68 34.52 -34.30
CA THR A 5 -2.06 33.87 -35.56
C THR A 5 -1.07 32.76 -35.90
N TRP A 6 -1.60 31.58 -36.21
CA TRP A 6 -0.85 30.46 -36.79
C TRP A 6 -0.67 30.66 -38.31
N ASN A 7 0.55 30.50 -38.80
CA ASN A 7 0.90 30.67 -40.21
C ASN A 7 1.18 29.29 -40.85
N THR A 8 0.26 28.78 -41.66
CA THR A 8 0.37 27.51 -42.38
C THR A 8 1.00 27.75 -43.75
N ARG A 9 2.33 27.58 -43.85
CA ARG A 9 3.01 27.47 -45.15
C ARG A 9 2.83 26.07 -45.71
N ARG A 10 1.92 25.91 -46.67
CA ARG A 10 1.85 24.73 -47.56
C ARG A 10 3.10 24.72 -48.44
N LYS A 11 3.99 23.74 -48.24
CA LYS A 11 5.04 23.43 -49.23
C LYS A 11 4.46 22.54 -50.31
N ALA A 12 4.55 23.00 -51.54
CA ALA A 12 4.21 22.27 -52.75
C ALA A 12 5.10 21.01 -52.89
N LEU A 13 4.48 19.89 -53.24
CA LEU A 13 5.15 18.66 -53.65
C LEU A 13 5.57 18.82 -55.12
N ASP A 14 6.88 18.91 -55.35
CA ASP A 14 7.49 18.85 -56.68
C ASP A 14 7.69 17.39 -57.09
N SER A 15 7.07 17.04 -58.21
CA SER A 15 7.14 15.73 -58.86
C SER A 15 8.42 15.67 -59.70
N ARG A 16 9.56 15.36 -59.07
CA ARG A 16 10.80 15.08 -59.81
C ARG A 16 11.30 13.67 -59.60
N THR A 17 11.36 13.00 -60.74
CA THR A 17 11.98 11.72 -61.07
C THR A 17 13.33 11.48 -60.41
N GLY A 18 13.44 10.31 -59.77
CA GLY A 18 14.54 9.35 -59.96
C GLY A 18 15.97 9.81 -59.70
N PHE A 19 16.45 9.60 -58.48
CA PHE A 19 17.83 9.15 -58.25
C PHE A 19 17.91 8.46 -56.88
N LEU A 20 17.74 7.14 -56.84
CA LEU A 20 18.04 6.36 -55.64
C LEU A 20 19.55 6.10 -55.60
N PRO A 21 20.29 6.53 -54.56
CA PRO A 21 21.70 6.21 -54.42
C PRO A 21 21.87 4.70 -54.23
N ASN A 22 22.86 4.14 -54.94
CA ASN A 22 23.28 2.75 -54.83
C ASN A 22 23.87 2.51 -53.43
N VAL A 23 23.04 2.04 -52.49
CA VAL A 23 23.50 1.54 -51.20
C VAL A 23 24.12 0.16 -51.42
N PRO A 24 25.40 -0.07 -51.07
CA PRO A 24 25.97 -1.40 -51.12
C PRO A 24 25.16 -2.30 -50.19
N GLY A 25 24.39 -3.21 -50.79
CA GLY A 25 23.47 -4.07 -50.09
C GLY A 25 24.19 -4.86 -49.01
N PHE A 26 23.84 -4.60 -47.75
CA PHE A 26 24.19 -5.47 -46.64
C PHE A 26 23.46 -6.79 -46.87
N ARG A 27 24.11 -7.72 -47.55
CA ARG A 27 23.60 -9.08 -47.75
C ARG A 27 23.64 -9.77 -46.39
N PHE A 28 22.54 -9.74 -45.66
CA PHE A 28 22.31 -10.64 -44.53
C PHE A 28 22.26 -12.06 -45.10
N GLN A 29 23.41 -12.71 -45.13
CA GLN A 29 23.56 -14.10 -45.49
C GLN A 29 22.93 -14.91 -44.33
N VAL A 30 21.62 -15.17 -44.42
CA VAL A 30 20.93 -16.04 -43.47
C VAL A 30 21.51 -17.44 -43.67
N SER A 31 22.46 -17.82 -42.84
CA SER A 31 22.88 -19.22 -42.80
C SER A 31 21.67 -20.02 -42.33
N CYS A 32 21.26 -20.99 -43.15
CA CYS A 32 20.22 -21.94 -42.80
C CYS A 32 20.79 -22.80 -41.66
N ARG A 33 20.64 -22.32 -40.42
CA ARG A 33 20.97 -23.09 -39.22
C ARG A 33 20.06 -24.32 -39.23
N LYS A 34 20.63 -25.48 -38.89
CA LYS A 34 19.86 -26.72 -38.70
C LYS A 34 18.69 -26.42 -37.74
N GLY A 35 17.46 -26.65 -38.19
CA GLY A 35 16.26 -26.42 -37.38
C GLY A 35 16.19 -27.43 -36.23
N PHE A 36 15.57 -27.01 -35.12
CA PHE A 36 15.32 -27.88 -33.98
C PHE A 36 14.38 -29.02 -34.36
N SER A 37 14.70 -30.22 -33.89
CA SER A 37 13.83 -31.38 -34.02
C SER A 37 12.61 -31.25 -33.11
N LEU A 38 11.46 -31.78 -33.53
CA LEU A 38 10.24 -31.81 -32.70
C LEU A 38 10.47 -32.53 -31.37
N ILE A 39 11.32 -33.57 -31.36
CA ILE A 39 11.65 -34.28 -30.12
C ILE A 39 12.52 -33.44 -29.17
N GLU A 40 13.40 -32.58 -29.70
CA GLU A 40 14.24 -31.68 -28.89
C GLU A 40 13.37 -30.66 -28.17
N LEU A 41 12.39 -30.08 -28.87
CA LEU A 41 11.45 -29.14 -28.26
C LEU A 41 10.54 -29.83 -27.24
N LEU A 42 10.09 -31.05 -27.54
CA LEU A 42 9.20 -31.82 -26.66
C LEU A 42 9.87 -32.15 -25.32
N VAL A 43 11.13 -32.58 -25.32
CA VAL A 43 11.87 -32.87 -24.09
C VAL A 43 12.09 -31.59 -23.27
N VAL A 44 12.37 -30.46 -23.92
CA VAL A 44 12.61 -29.19 -23.24
C VAL A 44 11.37 -28.70 -22.49
N ILE A 45 10.20 -28.67 -23.15
CA ILE A 45 8.97 -28.27 -22.46
C ILE A 45 8.58 -29.26 -21.35
N GLY A 46 8.90 -30.54 -21.51
CA GLY A 46 8.72 -31.56 -20.47
C GLY A 46 9.56 -31.28 -19.22
N ILE A 47 10.84 -30.96 -19.39
CA ILE A 47 11.73 -30.65 -18.26
C ILE A 47 11.33 -29.32 -17.59
N ILE A 48 10.96 -28.29 -18.36
CA ILE A 48 10.49 -27.00 -17.81
C ILE A 48 9.23 -27.20 -16.96
N ALA A 49 8.28 -28.04 -17.40
CA ALA A 49 7.07 -28.33 -16.64
C ALA A 49 7.39 -28.98 -15.28
N ILE A 50 8.32 -29.93 -15.25
CA ILE A 50 8.75 -30.60 -14.01
C ILE A 50 9.42 -29.58 -13.07
N LEU A 51 10.37 -28.79 -13.56
CA LEU A 51 11.10 -27.81 -12.75
C LEU A 51 10.18 -26.70 -12.22
N SER A 52 9.25 -26.20 -13.04
CA SER A 52 8.31 -25.14 -12.66
C SER A 52 7.36 -25.55 -11.53
N SER A 53 7.02 -26.84 -11.44
CA SER A 53 6.11 -27.35 -10.40
C SER A 53 6.71 -27.19 -8.98
N ILE A 54 8.01 -27.46 -8.84
CA ILE A 54 8.74 -27.39 -7.57
C ILE A 54 8.88 -25.94 -7.09
N VAL A 55 9.22 -25.04 -8.01
CA VAL A 55 9.42 -23.61 -7.69
C VAL A 55 8.15 -22.95 -7.17
N THR A 56 6.98 -23.35 -7.68
CA THR A 56 5.70 -22.72 -7.35
C THR A 56 5.33 -22.87 -5.87
N ALA A 57 5.58 -24.03 -5.24
CA ALA A 57 5.27 -24.24 -3.83
C ALA A 57 6.14 -23.37 -2.91
N GLY A 58 7.45 -23.28 -3.18
CA GLY A 58 8.37 -22.43 -2.42
C GLY A 58 8.10 -20.94 -2.59
N PHE A 59 7.71 -20.51 -3.80
CA PHE A 59 7.40 -19.11 -4.09
C PHE A 59 6.19 -18.60 -3.31
N ARG A 60 5.13 -19.42 -3.14
CA ARG A 60 3.93 -19.02 -2.40
C ARG A 60 4.23 -18.70 -0.94
N LEU A 61 5.02 -19.53 -0.27
CA LEU A 61 5.43 -19.29 1.13
C LEU A 61 6.33 -18.06 1.25
N ALA A 62 7.28 -17.90 0.33
CA ALA A 62 8.16 -16.73 0.31
C ALA A 62 7.38 -15.42 0.11
N LYS A 63 6.38 -15.42 -0.80
CA LYS A 63 5.50 -14.28 -1.01
C LYS A 63 4.68 -13.95 0.23
N ALA A 64 4.04 -14.95 0.86
CA ALA A 64 3.25 -14.73 2.07
C ALA A 64 4.09 -14.12 3.21
N LYS A 65 5.31 -14.62 3.43
CA LYS A 65 6.23 -14.06 4.41
C LYS A 65 6.68 -12.64 4.06
N ALA A 66 6.93 -12.37 2.78
CA ALA A 66 7.30 -11.02 2.33
C ALA A 66 6.14 -10.02 2.51
N GLN A 67 4.90 -10.47 2.31
CA GLN A 67 3.70 -9.68 2.57
C GLN A 67 3.58 -9.34 4.06
N ASP A 68 3.67 -10.31 4.98
CA ASP A 68 3.66 -10.06 6.43
C ASP A 68 4.75 -9.06 6.86
N VAL A 69 5.98 -9.24 6.38
CA VAL A 69 7.09 -8.31 6.66
C VAL A 69 6.80 -6.90 6.14
N LYS A 70 6.24 -6.77 4.93
CA LYS A 70 5.85 -5.48 4.35
C LYS A 70 4.74 -4.82 5.18
N ALA A 71 3.76 -5.58 5.64
CA ALA A 71 2.69 -5.05 6.47
C ALA A 71 3.23 -4.51 7.80
N ARG A 72 4.05 -5.30 8.51
CA ARG A 72 4.69 -4.88 9.77
C ARG A 72 5.59 -3.66 9.59
N ALA A 73 6.34 -3.58 8.49
CA ALA A 73 7.16 -2.41 8.18
C ALA A 73 6.31 -1.15 7.98
N THR A 74 5.16 -1.28 7.31
CA THR A 74 4.22 -0.16 7.12
C THR A 74 3.60 0.28 8.44
N LEU A 75 3.18 -0.66 9.29
CA LEU A 75 2.70 -0.36 10.65
C LEU A 75 3.75 0.42 11.46
N LYS A 76 5.03 0.06 11.36
CA LYS A 76 6.10 0.81 12.03
C LYS A 76 6.28 2.22 11.49
N SER A 77 6.14 2.42 10.19
CA SER A 77 6.13 3.77 9.60
C SER A 77 4.93 4.59 10.08
N LEU A 78 3.75 3.97 10.18
CA LEU A 78 2.54 4.60 10.72
C LEU A 78 2.74 4.97 12.20
N GLN A 79 3.31 4.09 13.01
CA GLN A 79 3.66 4.39 14.41
C GLN A 79 4.50 5.68 14.53
N THR A 80 5.52 5.84 13.68
CA THR A 80 6.33 7.08 13.66
C THR A 80 5.49 8.30 13.26
N ALA A 81 4.61 8.18 12.27
CA ALA A 81 3.73 9.28 11.85
C ALA A 81 2.75 9.68 12.97
N PHE A 82 2.24 8.70 13.72
CA PHE A 82 1.35 8.98 14.85
C PHE A 82 2.09 9.71 15.97
N THR A 83 3.34 9.31 16.29
CA THR A 83 4.17 10.02 17.27
C THR A 83 4.40 11.48 16.86
N ALA A 84 4.62 11.74 15.57
CA ALA A 84 4.75 13.10 15.07
C ALA A 84 3.44 13.91 15.16
N LEU A 85 2.30 13.32 14.74
CA LEU A 85 0.98 13.94 14.87
C LEU A 85 0.65 14.32 16.31
N GLY A 86 0.83 13.39 17.25
CA GLY A 86 0.52 13.67 18.65
C GLY A 86 1.56 14.58 19.32
N GLY A 87 2.79 14.64 18.83
CA GLY A 87 3.78 15.64 19.27
C GLY A 87 3.35 17.08 18.94
N ASP A 88 2.74 17.29 17.78
CA ASP A 88 2.29 18.61 17.33
C ASP A 88 0.92 18.99 17.88
N THR A 89 -0.02 18.05 17.86
CA THR A 89 -1.44 18.31 18.10
C THR A 89 -1.90 17.86 19.48
N GLY A 90 -1.17 16.96 20.12
CA GLY A 90 -1.59 16.28 21.35
C GLY A 90 -2.64 15.19 21.14
N PHE A 91 -2.97 14.85 19.89
CA PHE A 91 -4.05 13.91 19.56
C PHE A 91 -3.59 12.74 18.70
N TRP A 92 -4.24 11.59 18.87
CA TRP A 92 -4.15 10.46 17.93
C TRP A 92 -4.98 10.66 16.65
N PRO A 93 -4.79 9.81 15.63
CA PRO A 93 -5.68 9.73 14.47
C PRO A 93 -7.14 9.45 14.84
N GLY A 94 -8.10 10.01 14.08
CA GLY A 94 -9.53 9.79 14.29
C GLY A 94 -10.22 10.75 15.23
N ARG A 95 -9.59 11.90 15.55
CA ARG A 95 -10.19 12.89 16.44
C ARG A 95 -11.48 13.41 15.81
N GLU A 96 -12.59 13.24 16.51
CA GLU A 96 -13.86 13.88 16.15
C GLU A 96 -14.02 15.18 16.95
N ALA A 97 -14.04 16.34 16.29
CA ALA A 97 -14.18 17.62 17.00
C ALA A 97 -15.54 17.83 17.70
N ALA A 98 -16.56 17.02 17.38
CA ALA A 98 -17.95 17.29 17.75
C ALA A 98 -18.62 16.23 18.64
N ALA A 99 -17.96 15.11 18.98
CA ALA A 99 -18.64 13.94 19.57
C ALA A 99 -18.67 13.88 21.10
N GLY A 100 -18.63 15.02 21.82
CA GLY A 100 -18.67 15.00 23.30
C GLY A 100 -17.57 14.13 23.94
N ALA A 101 -16.47 13.88 23.22
CA ALA A 101 -15.39 13.02 23.64
C ALA A 101 -14.71 13.62 24.90
N PRO A 102 -14.60 12.86 26.01
CA PRO A 102 -13.97 13.37 27.24
C PRO A 102 -12.45 13.49 27.09
N ASP A 103 -11.92 14.69 27.45
CA ASP A 103 -10.51 15.14 27.63
C ASP A 103 -9.49 14.71 26.52
N PRO A 104 -8.26 15.29 26.41
CA PRO A 104 -7.47 15.15 25.20
C PRO A 104 -7.13 13.69 24.91
N GLN A 105 -7.35 13.26 23.66
CA GLN A 105 -6.99 11.92 23.17
C GLN A 105 -5.47 11.80 23.01
N THR A 106 -4.75 11.92 24.12
CA THR A 106 -3.29 11.85 24.15
C THR A 106 -2.80 10.46 23.78
N ILE A 107 -1.55 10.40 23.31
CA ILE A 107 -0.90 9.19 22.81
C ILE A 107 -0.93 8.01 23.82
N ASP A 108 -1.14 8.27 25.11
CA ASP A 108 -1.03 7.21 26.13
C ASP A 108 -2.39 6.71 26.65
N LEU A 109 -3.51 7.15 26.09
CA LEU A 109 -4.84 6.76 26.56
C LEU A 109 -5.42 5.57 25.77
N VAL A 110 -5.61 4.46 26.47
CA VAL A 110 -6.48 3.35 26.05
C VAL A 110 -7.92 3.72 26.41
N ARG A 111 -8.85 3.67 25.46
CA ARG A 111 -10.26 4.07 25.68
C ARG A 111 -11.15 2.89 26.04
N CYS A 112 -10.98 2.33 27.23
CA CYS A 112 -11.78 1.23 27.77
C CYS A 112 -13.28 1.26 27.36
N GLY A 113 -13.72 0.32 26.52
CA GLY A 113 -15.13 0.05 26.23
C GLY A 113 -15.87 1.16 25.46
N ALA A 114 -15.15 1.93 24.63
CA ALA A 114 -15.72 3.02 23.85
C ALA A 114 -16.10 2.53 22.45
N ALA A 115 -17.39 2.31 22.19
CA ALA A 115 -17.84 1.91 20.85
C ALA A 115 -17.66 3.01 19.79
N ASN A 116 -17.37 2.60 18.55
CA ASN A 116 -17.27 3.46 17.35
C ASN A 116 -16.17 4.53 17.45
N ASN A 117 -15.03 4.16 18.03
CA ASN A 117 -13.86 5.04 18.14
C ASN A 117 -12.76 4.71 17.12
N GLU A 118 -13.01 3.71 16.26
CA GLU A 118 -12.03 3.11 15.37
C GLU A 118 -11.90 3.91 14.07
N VAL A 119 -10.67 4.13 13.64
CA VAL A 119 -10.35 4.70 12.32
C VAL A 119 -10.14 3.56 11.35
N GLN A 120 -11.12 3.35 10.47
CA GLN A 120 -11.09 2.27 9.47
C GLN A 120 -10.19 2.57 8.25
N ASP A 121 -9.80 3.84 8.07
CA ASP A 121 -8.93 4.29 6.99
C ASP A 121 -7.94 5.35 7.47
N LEU A 122 -6.70 4.95 7.73
CA LEU A 122 -5.63 5.88 8.11
C LEU A 122 -5.19 6.83 7.00
N GLY A 123 -5.60 6.61 5.76
CA GLY A 123 -5.41 7.56 4.65
C GLY A 123 -6.44 8.68 4.61
N ASP A 124 -7.54 8.57 5.36
CA ASP A 124 -8.62 9.55 5.36
C ASP A 124 -8.18 10.87 6.07
N PRO A 125 -8.62 12.05 5.61
CA PRO A 125 -8.34 13.31 6.29
C PRO A 125 -8.79 13.36 7.76
N GLN A 126 -9.81 12.59 8.15
CA GLN A 126 -10.23 12.44 9.56
C GLN A 126 -9.13 11.79 10.42
N ALA A 127 -8.25 10.98 9.83
CA ALA A 127 -7.11 10.40 10.53
C ALA A 127 -6.00 11.42 10.84
N GLY A 128 -5.97 12.58 10.16
CA GLY A 128 -4.97 13.61 10.42
C GLY A 128 -3.54 13.28 9.94
N LEU A 129 -3.30 12.15 9.27
CA LEU A 129 -1.93 11.72 8.92
C LEU A 129 -1.43 12.28 7.59
N VAL A 130 -2.23 12.12 6.53
CA VAL A 130 -1.90 12.58 5.16
C VAL A 130 -2.50 13.96 4.89
N ALA A 131 -3.67 14.22 5.46
CA ALA A 131 -4.37 15.49 5.44
C ALA A 131 -5.17 15.62 6.74
N THR A 132 -5.77 16.78 6.97
CA THR A 132 -6.63 17.02 8.14
C THR A 132 -8.03 17.44 7.69
N SER A 133 -9.06 16.99 8.41
CA SER A 133 -10.45 17.48 8.32
C SER A 133 -10.63 18.89 8.91
N GLY A 134 -9.59 19.45 9.55
CA GLY A 134 -9.64 20.71 10.31
C GLY A 134 -9.75 20.50 11.81
N ASP A 135 -9.86 19.25 12.26
CA ASP A 135 -10.09 18.90 13.67
C ASP A 135 -8.80 18.79 14.48
N TYR A 136 -7.64 19.18 13.94
CA TYR A 136 -6.35 19.06 14.60
C TYR A 136 -5.71 20.44 14.82
N PRO A 137 -5.94 21.10 15.98
CA PRO A 137 -5.22 22.32 16.33
C PRO A 137 -3.71 22.07 16.34
N GLY A 138 -2.93 22.97 15.75
CA GLY A 138 -1.47 22.83 15.67
C GLY A 138 -0.97 21.80 14.66
N TRP A 139 -1.85 21.29 13.79
CA TRP A 139 -1.45 20.36 12.72
C TRP A 139 -0.43 21.01 11.79
N ASN A 140 0.76 20.42 11.72
CA ASN A 140 1.85 20.81 10.82
C ASN A 140 2.12 19.75 9.74
N GLY A 141 1.20 18.79 9.57
CA GLY A 141 1.32 17.67 8.63
C GLY A 141 1.31 18.08 7.15
N PRO A 142 1.53 17.13 6.21
CA PRO A 142 1.41 15.68 6.39
C PRO A 142 2.53 15.03 7.19
N TYR A 143 2.17 14.04 8.00
CA TYR A 143 3.10 13.21 8.80
C TYR A 143 3.53 11.93 8.05
N ILE A 144 2.81 11.58 7.00
CA ILE A 144 3.17 10.55 6.02
C ILE A 144 2.66 11.00 4.64
N SER A 145 3.42 10.75 3.57
CA SER A 145 3.07 11.24 2.23
C SER A 145 1.82 10.58 1.65
N THR A 146 1.60 9.31 1.99
CA THR A 146 0.41 8.53 1.64
C THR A 146 0.38 7.29 2.53
N VAL A 147 -0.80 6.83 2.92
CA VAL A 147 -0.95 5.50 3.51
C VAL A 147 -1.19 4.52 2.36
N PRO A 148 -0.24 3.63 2.03
CA PRO A 148 -0.48 2.62 1.02
C PRO A 148 -1.50 1.59 1.55
N PRO A 149 -2.24 0.90 0.66
CA PRO A 149 -2.95 -0.29 1.08
C PRO A 149 -1.97 -1.35 1.58
N ASP A 150 -2.46 -2.24 2.42
CA ASP A 150 -1.72 -3.38 2.89
C ASP A 150 -1.38 -4.35 1.72
N PRO A 151 -0.55 -5.39 1.95
CA PRO A 151 -0.13 -6.30 0.89
C PRO A 151 -1.25 -7.11 0.22
N TRP A 152 -2.45 -7.12 0.79
CA TRP A 152 -3.64 -7.83 0.31
C TRP A 152 -4.69 -6.87 -0.27
N GLY A 153 -4.48 -5.56 -0.13
CA GLY A 153 -5.29 -4.51 -0.72
C GLY A 153 -6.25 -3.83 0.26
N ALA A 154 -6.27 -4.24 1.53
CA ALA A 154 -7.09 -3.61 2.56
C ALA A 154 -6.41 -2.35 3.10
N LYS A 155 -7.19 -1.53 3.80
CA LYS A 155 -6.70 -0.31 4.46
C LYS A 155 -6.14 -0.66 5.83
N TYR A 156 -5.20 0.15 6.31
CA TYR A 156 -4.76 0.08 7.70
C TYR A 156 -5.76 0.78 8.59
N PHE A 157 -6.01 0.22 9.76
CA PHE A 157 -6.92 0.75 10.77
C PHE A 157 -6.18 1.15 12.05
N PHE A 158 -6.86 1.94 12.86
CA PHE A 158 -6.47 2.26 14.23
C PHE A 158 -7.67 2.06 15.15
N ASP A 159 -7.45 1.38 16.26
CA ASP A 159 -8.44 1.09 17.29
C ASP A 159 -7.88 1.60 18.63
N THR A 160 -8.66 2.36 19.39
CA THR A 160 -8.20 2.91 20.68
C THR A 160 -8.48 2.00 21.88
N ASP A 161 -9.23 0.93 21.68
CA ASP A 161 -9.61 -0.06 22.69
C ASP A 161 -9.68 -1.47 22.12
N TYR A 162 -8.67 -1.83 21.34
CA TYR A 162 -8.46 -3.19 20.86
C TYR A 162 -8.40 -4.17 22.04
N ASP A 163 -9.26 -5.18 22.02
CA ASP A 163 -9.30 -6.27 23.01
C ASP A 163 -8.11 -7.20 22.80
N ILE A 164 -7.17 -7.22 23.75
CA ILE A 164 -5.91 -7.95 23.64
C ILE A 164 -6.13 -9.42 24.03
N PRO A 165 -5.95 -10.40 23.12
CA PRO A 165 -6.11 -11.81 23.47
C PRO A 165 -5.03 -12.31 24.45
N PRO A 166 -5.34 -13.28 25.34
CA PRO A 166 -6.62 -13.97 25.48
C PRO A 166 -7.67 -13.12 26.23
N THR A 167 -8.84 -12.97 25.60
CA THR A 167 -10.03 -12.29 26.13
C THR A 167 -10.42 -12.88 27.48
N GLY A 168 -10.16 -12.15 28.57
CA GLY A 168 -10.42 -12.61 29.93
C GLY A 168 -10.03 -11.63 31.03
N ASP A 169 -9.07 -10.73 30.76
CA ASP A 169 -8.47 -9.87 31.80
C ASP A 169 -8.77 -8.36 31.64
N ASN A 170 -9.86 -7.95 30.98
CA ASN A 170 -10.15 -6.53 30.68
C ASN A 170 -8.91 -5.78 30.14
N GLN A 171 -8.09 -6.46 29.32
CA GLN A 171 -6.87 -5.90 28.76
C GLN A 171 -7.19 -5.26 27.41
N PHE A 172 -7.09 -3.95 27.36
CA PHE A 172 -7.36 -3.17 26.15
C PHE A 172 -6.09 -2.44 25.73
N GLY A 173 -5.99 -2.12 24.45
CA GLY A 173 -4.86 -1.36 23.93
C GLY A 173 -5.22 -0.45 22.77
N ALA A 174 -4.46 0.63 22.64
CA ALA A 174 -4.44 1.38 21.40
C ALA A 174 -3.60 0.61 20.38
N ALA A 175 -4.17 0.26 19.24
CA ALA A 175 -3.58 -0.66 18.28
C ALA A 175 -3.74 -0.15 16.84
N ILE A 176 -2.68 -0.26 16.05
CA ILE A 176 -2.76 -0.13 14.59
C ILE A 176 -2.66 -1.49 13.94
N GLY A 177 -3.45 -1.72 12.90
CA GLY A 177 -3.55 -3.05 12.31
C GLY A 177 -3.83 -3.09 10.82
N SER A 178 -3.61 -4.27 10.25
CA SER A 178 -4.06 -4.67 8.90
C SER A 178 -4.90 -5.93 9.05
N TYR A 179 -5.96 -6.03 8.24
CA TYR A 179 -6.91 -7.15 8.21
C TYR A 179 -6.36 -8.42 7.55
N GLY A 180 -5.05 -8.47 7.31
CA GLY A 180 -4.39 -9.66 6.81
C GLY A 180 -4.86 -10.14 5.42
N PRO A 181 -4.50 -11.39 5.07
CA PRO A 181 -4.90 -12.06 3.83
C PRO A 181 -6.39 -12.13 3.55
N ASN A 182 -7.23 -12.29 4.58
CA ASN A 182 -8.66 -12.48 4.39
C ASN A 182 -9.43 -11.14 4.24
N GLY A 183 -8.85 -10.02 4.72
CA GLY A 183 -9.45 -8.70 4.66
C GLY A 183 -10.73 -8.57 5.49
N VAL A 184 -10.98 -9.50 6.41
CA VAL A 184 -12.13 -9.49 7.32
C VAL A 184 -11.82 -8.50 8.44
N GLY A 185 -12.72 -7.54 8.65
CA GLY A 185 -12.51 -6.43 9.57
C GLY A 185 -13.81 -5.74 9.98
N ASN A 186 -13.69 -4.59 10.68
CA ASN A 186 -14.76 -3.90 11.42
C ASN A 186 -15.28 -4.71 12.62
N ASN A 187 -14.50 -4.72 13.71
CA ASN A 187 -14.86 -5.28 15.02
C ASN A 187 -14.96 -6.81 15.03
N LEU A 188 -14.42 -7.44 13.99
CA LEU A 188 -14.14 -8.87 13.92
C LEU A 188 -12.64 -9.00 13.71
N TYR A 189 -11.91 -9.24 14.80
CA TYR A 189 -10.48 -9.48 14.77
C TYR A 189 -10.20 -10.98 14.83
N ASP A 190 -9.29 -11.47 13.99
CA ASP A 190 -9.01 -12.89 13.89
C ASP A 190 -7.51 -13.22 13.85
N SER A 191 -7.19 -14.46 13.47
CA SER A 191 -5.83 -14.99 13.55
C SER A 191 -4.88 -14.49 12.46
N ASP A 192 -5.37 -13.93 11.36
CA ASP A 192 -4.51 -13.46 10.27
C ASP A 192 -4.31 -11.94 10.24
N ASP A 193 -5.00 -11.22 11.11
CA ASP A 193 -4.72 -9.82 11.41
C ASP A 193 -3.28 -9.60 11.87
N ILE A 194 -2.72 -8.48 11.44
CA ILE A 194 -1.39 -8.03 11.87
C ILE A 194 -1.57 -6.81 12.74
N ILE A 195 -1.47 -7.01 14.05
CA ILE A 195 -1.67 -5.97 15.06
C ILE A 195 -0.34 -5.48 15.60
N LEU A 196 -0.22 -4.16 15.75
CA LEU A 196 0.84 -3.52 16.50
C LEU A 196 0.24 -2.68 17.62
N LEU A 197 0.46 -3.13 18.85
CA LEU A 197 0.09 -2.39 20.06
C LEU A 197 0.98 -1.16 20.24
N LEU A 198 0.34 -0.02 20.46
CA LEU A 198 0.96 1.27 20.75
C LEU A 198 0.99 1.52 22.26
N ALA A 199 -0.10 1.20 22.94
CA ALA A 199 -0.24 1.24 24.41
C ALA A 199 -1.19 0.12 24.87
N ALA A 200 -1.09 -0.28 26.14
CA ALA A 200 -1.97 -1.27 26.75
C ALA A 200 -2.32 -0.86 28.19
N ALA A 201 -3.55 -1.14 28.61
CA ALA A 201 -4.05 -0.87 29.96
C ALA A 201 -5.03 -1.96 30.38
N THR A 202 -5.06 -2.22 31.69
CA THR A 202 -6.13 -3.00 32.33
C THR A 202 -7.26 -2.06 32.72
N CYS A 203 -8.44 -2.31 32.17
CA CYS A 203 -9.63 -1.53 32.45
C CYS A 203 -10.35 -2.07 33.70
N PRO A 204 -10.82 -1.20 34.61
CA PRO A 204 -11.51 -1.60 35.84
C PRO A 204 -12.84 -2.31 35.60
#